data_AF-A0A1F8P9X7-F1
#
_entry.id   AF-A0A1F8P9X7-F1
#
_cell.length_a   1.000
_cell.length_b   1.000
_cell.length_c   1.000
_cell.angle_alpha   90.00
_cell.angle_beta   90.00
_cell.angle_gamma   90.00
#
_symmetry.space_group_name_H-M   'P 1'
#
loop_
_entity.id
_entity.type
_entity.pdbx_description
1 polymer ?
#
loop_
_entity_poly.entity_id
_entity_poly.type
_entity_poly.pdbx_seq_one_letter_code
_entity_poly.pdbx_strand_id
1 'polypeptide(L)'
;MAEIIMAHIDYENIRWRFQDYVEYITVENIIKAFQALAKELGELRQMFFYGDWTRRSGDCRKIEEHGYRAVTVLTKVRGGDRSDQTMAFNIDDQARENKEVTAFLIGAGDADYKEVILRCRERGKRIYVLCFGRSASRELFTMTHGVYPLEVRLNVTEKHPKALPTLSNIDEPAKKEYIIQKLDSLEKILPYVVRLYFIKLLLPIKNMVKHLMRLRNF
;
A
#
# COMPACT_ATOMS: atom_id res chain seq x y z
N MET A 1 13.33 -3.51 -17.93
CA MET A 1 12.77 -4.87 -17.83
C MET A 1 11.52 -4.77 -16.97
N ALA A 2 10.48 -5.56 -17.28
CA ALA A 2 9.31 -5.66 -16.41
C ALA A 2 9.73 -6.26 -15.07
N GLU A 3 9.12 -5.81 -13.97
CA GLU A 3 9.44 -6.35 -12.64
C GLU A 3 8.91 -7.80 -12.54
N ILE A 4 9.66 -8.71 -11.95
CA ILE A 4 9.17 -10.04 -11.54
C ILE A 4 8.83 -9.96 -10.06
N ILE A 5 7.55 -10.10 -9.74
CA ILE A 5 6.97 -9.71 -8.45
C ILE A 5 6.55 -10.95 -7.66
N MET A 6 6.93 -11.00 -6.39
CA MET A 6 6.29 -11.88 -5.40
C MET A 6 5.48 -11.06 -4.41
N ALA A 7 4.23 -11.45 -4.18
CA ALA A 7 3.37 -10.80 -3.20
C ALA A 7 3.35 -11.57 -1.89
N HIS A 8 3.48 -10.86 -0.77
CA HIS A 8 3.37 -11.42 0.58
C HIS A 8 2.32 -10.61 1.32
N ILE A 9 1.26 -11.26 1.79
CA ILE A 9 0.06 -10.61 2.28
C ILE A 9 -0.19 -11.03 3.73
N ASP A 10 -0.18 -10.06 4.63
CA ASP A 10 -0.68 -10.28 5.99
C ASP A 10 -2.21 -10.24 5.94
N TYR A 11 -2.81 -11.42 5.84
CA TYR A 11 -4.25 -11.54 5.64
C TYR A 11 -5.02 -11.11 6.88
N GLU A 12 -4.54 -11.42 8.08
CA GLU A 12 -5.22 -11.03 9.32
C GLU A 12 -5.19 -9.50 9.49
N ASN A 13 -4.06 -8.85 9.20
CA ASN A 13 -3.95 -7.38 9.27
C ASN A 13 -4.92 -6.69 8.29
N ILE A 14 -4.98 -7.16 7.04
CA ILE A 14 -5.93 -6.65 6.04
C ILE A 14 -7.37 -6.95 6.46
N ARG A 15 -7.68 -8.19 6.82
CA ARG A 15 -9.04 -8.64 7.16
C ARG A 15 -9.58 -7.91 8.37
N TRP A 16 -8.75 -7.63 9.38
CA TRP A 16 -9.17 -6.87 10.56
C TRP A 16 -9.77 -5.51 10.17
N ARG A 17 -9.34 -4.92 9.06
CA ARG A 17 -9.86 -3.64 8.55
C ARG A 17 -11.18 -3.75 7.80
N PHE A 18 -11.65 -4.94 7.45
CA PHE A 18 -12.94 -5.08 6.75
C PHE A 18 -14.11 -4.50 7.58
N GLN A 19 -13.99 -4.51 8.90
CA GLN A 19 -14.99 -3.91 9.79
C GLN A 19 -15.16 -2.38 9.56
N ASP A 20 -14.16 -1.71 8.99
CA ASP A 20 -14.15 -0.27 8.75
C ASP A 20 -14.91 0.13 7.46
N TYR A 21 -15.31 -0.85 6.62
CA TYR A 21 -15.90 -0.61 5.30
C TYR A 21 -17.31 -1.17 5.17
N VAL A 22 -18.15 -0.49 4.39
CA VAL A 22 -19.58 -0.83 4.22
C VAL A 22 -19.72 -2.15 3.46
N GLU A 23 -18.92 -2.32 2.41
CA GLU A 23 -18.99 -3.44 1.49
C GLU A 23 -18.42 -4.72 2.12
N TYR A 24 -18.99 -5.86 1.73
CA TYR A 24 -18.46 -7.16 2.09
C TYR A 24 -17.25 -7.48 1.22
N ILE A 25 -16.07 -7.58 1.85
CA ILE A 25 -14.81 -7.86 1.17
C ILE A 25 -14.49 -9.35 1.30
N THR A 26 -14.28 -10.03 0.17
CA THR A 26 -13.87 -11.43 0.12
C THR A 26 -12.38 -11.58 -0.19
N VAL A 27 -11.82 -12.75 0.10
CA VAL A 27 -10.44 -13.07 -0.26
C VAL A 27 -10.19 -13.00 -1.77
N GLU A 28 -11.17 -13.35 -2.59
CA GLU A 28 -11.09 -13.20 -4.05
C GLU A 28 -11.01 -11.74 -4.49
N ASN A 29 -11.67 -10.81 -3.77
CA ASN A 29 -11.50 -9.38 -4.03
C ASN A 29 -10.06 -8.95 -3.73
N ILE A 30 -9.47 -9.44 -2.64
CA ILE A 30 -8.07 -9.17 -2.28
C ILE A 30 -7.13 -9.71 -3.36
N ILE A 31 -7.30 -10.97 -3.77
CA ILE A 31 -6.51 -11.60 -4.83
C ILE A 31 -6.55 -10.73 -6.10
N LYS A 32 -7.75 -10.34 -6.55
CA LYS A 32 -7.91 -9.50 -7.75
C LYS A 32 -7.22 -8.14 -7.61
N ALA A 33 -7.31 -7.50 -6.43
CA ALA A 33 -6.67 -6.21 -6.19
C ALA A 33 -5.14 -6.29 -6.30
N PHE A 34 -4.54 -7.34 -5.72
CA PHE A 34 -3.10 -7.53 -5.82
C PHE A 34 -2.67 -7.97 -7.22
N GLN A 35 -3.43 -8.82 -7.91
CA GLN A 35 -3.18 -9.18 -9.31
C GLN A 35 -3.19 -7.95 -10.23
N ALA A 36 -4.18 -7.07 -10.05
CA ALA A 36 -4.31 -5.85 -10.84
C ALA A 36 -3.09 -4.93 -10.64
N LEU A 37 -2.70 -4.68 -9.38
CA LEU A 37 -1.51 -3.89 -9.10
C LEU A 37 -0.23 -4.55 -9.62
N ALA A 38 -0.07 -5.86 -9.42
CA ALA A 38 1.11 -6.55 -9.90
C ALA A 38 1.23 -6.49 -11.42
N LYS A 39 0.11 -6.58 -12.16
CA LYS A 39 0.07 -6.39 -13.62
C LYS A 39 0.45 -4.98 -14.08
N GLU A 40 0.10 -3.95 -13.30
CA GLU A 40 0.54 -2.57 -13.56
C GLU A 40 2.06 -2.40 -13.37
N LEU A 41 2.64 -3.12 -12.41
CA LEU A 41 4.05 -3.03 -12.03
C LEU A 41 4.96 -3.97 -12.84
N GLY A 42 4.45 -5.12 -13.28
CA GLY A 42 5.22 -6.17 -13.93
C GLY A 42 4.48 -7.52 -14.01
N GLU A 43 5.21 -8.60 -13.78
CA GLU A 43 4.73 -9.98 -13.83
C GLU A 43 4.62 -10.56 -12.41
N LEU A 44 3.41 -10.96 -12.01
CA LEU A 44 3.19 -11.64 -10.74
C LEU A 44 3.60 -13.11 -10.83
N ARG A 45 4.61 -13.49 -10.06
CA ARG A 45 5.10 -14.88 -10.02
C ARG A 45 4.38 -15.75 -9.00
N GLN A 46 4.17 -15.23 -7.79
CA GLN A 46 3.53 -15.99 -6.71
C GLN A 46 2.93 -15.05 -5.66
N MET A 47 1.91 -15.51 -4.94
CA MET A 47 1.35 -14.85 -3.77
C MET A 47 1.38 -15.78 -2.56
N PHE A 48 1.73 -15.21 -1.42
CA PHE A 48 1.75 -15.87 -0.12
C PHE A 48 0.82 -15.13 0.83
N PHE A 49 -0.21 -15.82 1.32
CA PHE A 49 -1.13 -15.29 2.31
C PHE A 49 -0.75 -15.86 3.68
N TYR A 50 -0.58 -15.00 4.67
CA TYR A 50 -0.23 -15.37 6.04
C TYR A 50 -1.43 -15.16 6.94
N GLY A 51 -1.83 -16.20 7.66
CA GLY A 51 -2.98 -16.11 8.57
C GLY A 51 -3.29 -17.41 9.30
N ASP A 52 -4.23 -17.34 10.24
CA ASP A 52 -4.67 -18.49 11.01
C ASP A 52 -5.75 -19.27 10.25
N TRP A 53 -5.29 -20.16 9.36
CA TRP A 53 -6.16 -20.98 8.51
C TRP A 53 -6.94 -22.06 9.26
N THR A 54 -6.58 -22.34 10.52
CA THR A 54 -7.38 -23.26 11.37
C THR A 54 -8.75 -22.67 11.70
N ARG A 55 -8.84 -21.34 11.73
CA ARG A 55 -10.08 -20.58 11.98
C ARG A 55 -10.83 -20.23 10.70
N ARG A 56 -10.18 -20.35 9.54
CA ARG A 56 -10.65 -19.83 8.24
C ARG A 56 -10.29 -20.78 7.10
N SER A 57 -10.67 -22.04 7.25
CA SER A 57 -10.42 -23.07 6.24
C SER A 57 -11.05 -22.75 4.88
N GLY A 58 -12.20 -22.05 4.87
CA GLY A 58 -12.85 -21.60 3.63
C GLY A 58 -12.01 -20.59 2.84
N ASP A 59 -11.41 -19.61 3.49
CA ASP A 59 -10.53 -18.63 2.83
C ASP A 59 -9.24 -19.29 2.34
N CYS A 60 -8.65 -20.17 3.16
CA CYS A 60 -7.48 -20.97 2.79
C CYS A 60 -7.73 -21.79 1.52
N ARG A 61 -8.86 -22.50 1.46
CA ARG A 61 -9.25 -23.28 0.29
C ARG A 61 -9.34 -22.41 -0.96
N LYS A 62 -9.96 -21.22 -0.86
CA LYS A 62 -10.08 -20.29 -2.00
C LYS A 62 -8.72 -19.78 -2.47
N ILE A 63 -7.81 -19.48 -1.55
CA ILE A 63 -6.43 -19.05 -1.89
C ILE A 63 -5.72 -20.14 -2.70
N GLU A 64 -5.76 -21.37 -2.20
CA GLU A 64 -5.11 -22.52 -2.84
C GLU A 64 -5.77 -22.90 -4.18
N GLU A 65 -7.11 -22.78 -4.31
CA GLU A 65 -7.84 -22.97 -5.57
C GLU A 65 -7.41 -21.97 -6.66
N HIS A 66 -6.91 -20.79 -6.28
CA HIS A 66 -6.33 -19.81 -7.21
C HIS A 66 -4.84 -20.05 -7.51
N GLY A 67 -4.25 -21.13 -6.98
CA GLY A 67 -2.83 -21.47 -7.18
C GLY A 67 -1.86 -20.68 -6.31
N TYR A 68 -2.36 -19.99 -5.29
CA TYR A 68 -1.56 -19.21 -4.34
C TYR A 68 -1.36 -19.96 -3.04
N ARG A 69 -0.33 -19.59 -2.27
CA ARG A 69 0.05 -20.33 -1.07
C ARG A 69 -0.54 -19.70 0.19
N ALA A 70 -1.31 -20.49 0.93
CA ALA A 70 -1.79 -20.17 2.27
C ALA A 70 -0.78 -20.66 3.32
N VAL A 71 -0.02 -19.74 3.91
CA VAL A 71 0.97 -20.02 4.97
C VAL A 71 0.28 -19.94 6.33
N THR A 72 0.08 -21.09 6.98
CA THR A 72 -0.57 -21.15 8.30
C THR A 72 0.31 -20.52 9.37
N VAL A 73 -0.24 -19.52 10.06
CA VAL A 73 0.38 -18.91 11.24
C VAL A 73 -0.63 -18.92 12.38
N LEU A 74 -0.31 -19.62 13.47
CA LEU A 74 -1.23 -19.78 14.59
C LEU A 74 -1.31 -18.50 15.43
N THR A 75 -2.54 -18.08 15.74
CA THR A 75 -2.77 -16.95 16.65
C THR A 75 -2.34 -17.33 18.07
N LYS A 76 -1.69 -16.42 18.81
CA LYS A 76 -1.43 -16.60 20.24
C LYS A 76 -2.74 -16.54 21.02
N VAL A 77 -2.77 -17.19 22.19
CA VAL A 77 -3.92 -17.21 23.11
C VAL A 77 -4.38 -15.78 23.50
N ARG A 78 -3.48 -14.79 23.51
CA ARG A 78 -3.75 -13.38 23.85
C ARG A 78 -4.13 -12.48 22.65
N GLY A 79 -4.45 -13.05 21.49
CA GLY A 79 -5.04 -12.30 20.37
C GLY A 79 -4.07 -11.60 19.41
N GLY A 80 -2.76 -11.83 19.51
CA GLY A 80 -1.79 -11.46 18.47
C GLY A 80 -1.29 -12.69 17.71
N ASP A 81 -1.03 -12.59 16.43
CA ASP A 81 -0.43 -13.68 15.64
C ASP A 81 1.10 -13.52 15.56
N ARG A 82 1.72 -14.30 14.68
CA ARG A 82 3.17 -14.26 14.39
C ARG A 82 3.40 -13.99 12.89
N SER A 83 2.37 -13.49 12.21
CA SER A 83 2.37 -13.33 10.76
C SER A 83 3.49 -12.38 10.33
N ASP A 84 3.68 -11.28 11.04
CA ASP A 84 4.75 -10.29 10.80
C ASP A 84 6.12 -10.96 10.72
N GLN A 85 6.47 -11.76 11.73
CA GLN A 85 7.77 -12.44 11.83
C GLN A 85 7.93 -13.50 10.73
N THR A 86 6.94 -14.39 10.56
CA THR A 86 6.99 -15.45 9.56
C THR A 86 7.05 -14.89 8.14
N MET A 87 6.30 -13.82 7.88
CA MET A 87 6.31 -13.12 6.61
C MET A 87 7.65 -12.43 6.35
N ALA A 88 8.20 -11.72 7.33
CA ALA A 88 9.50 -11.06 7.19
C ALA A 88 10.63 -12.05 6.89
N PHE A 89 10.68 -13.20 7.59
CA PHE A 89 11.68 -14.24 7.30
C PHE A 89 11.52 -14.81 5.89
N ASN A 90 10.29 -15.16 5.50
CA ASN A 90 10.04 -15.69 4.16
C ASN A 90 10.43 -14.68 3.07
N ILE A 91 10.15 -13.38 3.25
CA ILE A 91 10.56 -12.35 2.30
C ILE A 91 12.09 -12.26 2.20
N ASP A 92 12.82 -12.24 3.34
CA ASP A 92 14.29 -12.18 3.35
C ASP A 92 14.91 -13.43 2.67
N ASP A 93 14.34 -14.61 2.91
CA ASP A 93 14.72 -15.85 2.25
C ASP A 93 14.44 -15.80 0.74
N GLN A 94 13.25 -15.36 0.33
CA GLN A 94 12.93 -15.22 -1.10
C GLN A 94 13.85 -14.20 -1.78
N ALA A 95 14.18 -13.10 -1.09
CA ALA A 95 15.08 -12.06 -1.61
C ALA A 95 16.51 -12.57 -1.80
N ARG A 96 16.94 -13.50 -0.94
CA ARG A 96 18.27 -14.14 -0.98
C ARG A 96 18.35 -15.25 -2.02
N GLU A 97 17.33 -16.09 -2.12
CA GLU A 97 17.36 -17.33 -2.90
C GLU A 97 16.89 -17.14 -4.34
N ASN A 98 15.88 -16.29 -4.58
CA ASN A 98 15.32 -16.06 -5.92
C ASN A 98 15.93 -14.79 -6.53
N LYS A 99 16.98 -14.98 -7.33
CA LYS A 99 17.69 -13.86 -7.98
C LYS A 99 16.84 -13.18 -9.04
N GLU A 100 15.96 -13.92 -9.68
CA GLU A 100 15.06 -13.49 -10.75
C GLU A 100 13.89 -12.63 -10.25
N VAL A 101 13.48 -12.75 -8.99
CA VAL A 101 12.48 -11.86 -8.41
C VAL A 101 13.10 -10.48 -8.25
N THR A 102 12.59 -9.47 -8.94
CA THR A 102 13.15 -8.11 -8.89
C THR A 102 12.42 -7.22 -7.91
N ALA A 103 11.20 -7.58 -7.50
CA ALA A 103 10.39 -6.79 -6.59
C ALA A 103 9.51 -7.63 -5.65
N PHE A 104 9.20 -7.06 -4.49
CA PHE A 104 8.20 -7.59 -3.57
C PHE A 104 7.01 -6.64 -3.44
N LEU A 105 5.82 -7.22 -3.36
CA LEU A 105 4.57 -6.52 -3.07
C LEU A 105 4.07 -6.95 -1.68
N ILE A 106 4.15 -6.04 -0.71
CA ILE A 106 3.81 -6.30 0.69
C ILE A 106 2.37 -5.86 0.97
N GLY A 107 1.57 -6.79 1.46
CA GLY A 107 0.18 -6.61 1.86
C GLY A 107 0.04 -6.32 3.35
N ALA A 108 0.68 -5.27 3.84
CA ALA A 108 0.62 -4.83 5.23
C ALA A 108 0.94 -3.33 5.33
N GLY A 109 0.34 -2.65 6.30
CA GLY A 109 0.56 -1.22 6.53
C GLY A 109 1.54 -0.89 7.66
N ASP A 110 2.00 -1.90 8.42
CA ASP A 110 2.78 -1.70 9.64
C ASP A 110 4.25 -1.32 9.35
N ALA A 111 4.84 -0.52 10.23
CA ALA A 111 6.27 -0.19 10.21
C ALA A 111 7.16 -1.35 10.67
N ASP A 112 6.60 -2.40 11.29
CA ASP A 112 7.35 -3.59 11.73
C ASP A 112 8.09 -4.31 10.60
N TYR A 113 7.68 -4.11 9.33
CA TYR A 113 8.37 -4.62 8.15
C TYR A 113 9.62 -3.81 7.76
N LYS A 114 9.99 -2.78 8.51
CA LYS A 114 11.11 -1.89 8.15
C LYS A 114 12.41 -2.62 7.86
N GLU A 115 12.80 -3.53 8.75
CA GLU A 115 14.09 -4.21 8.63
C GLU A 115 14.15 -5.12 7.40
N VAL A 116 13.07 -5.82 7.08
CA VAL A 116 13.01 -6.65 5.87
C VAL A 116 12.98 -5.80 4.60
N ILE A 117 12.33 -4.63 4.63
CA ILE A 117 12.31 -3.68 3.52
C ILE A 117 13.73 -3.19 3.22
N LEU A 118 14.50 -2.80 4.25
CA LEU A 118 15.88 -2.34 4.09
C LEU A 118 16.77 -3.44 3.50
N ARG A 119 16.69 -4.65 4.07
CA ARG A 119 17.42 -5.83 3.57
C ARG A 119 17.13 -6.16 2.11
N CYS A 120 15.87 -6.06 1.69
CA CYS A 120 15.51 -6.28 0.29
C CYS A 120 16.11 -5.21 -0.63
N ARG A 121 16.09 -3.95 -0.18
CA ARG A 121 16.67 -2.83 -0.95
C ARG A 121 18.19 -2.92 -1.07
N GLU A 122 18.88 -3.33 -0.02
CA GLU A 122 20.32 -3.60 -0.05
C GLU A 122 20.68 -4.66 -1.10
N ARG A 123 19.77 -5.60 -1.35
CA ARG A 123 19.89 -6.63 -2.39
C ARG A 123 19.40 -6.18 -3.77
N GLY A 124 19.12 -4.89 -3.95
CA GLY A 124 18.63 -4.31 -5.20
C GLY A 124 17.19 -4.66 -5.55
N LYS A 125 16.40 -5.18 -4.60
CA LYS A 125 14.99 -5.51 -4.83
C LYS A 125 14.13 -4.27 -4.63
N ARG A 126 13.13 -4.09 -5.51
CA ARG A 126 12.10 -3.06 -5.32
C ARG A 126 11.05 -3.52 -4.33
N ILE A 127 10.42 -2.56 -3.66
CA ILE A 127 9.42 -2.81 -2.63
C ILE A 127 8.22 -1.93 -2.90
N TYR A 128 7.06 -2.55 -3.02
CA TYR A 128 5.77 -1.88 -3.12
C TYR A 128 4.89 -2.36 -1.98
N VAL A 129 3.99 -1.50 -1.51
CA VAL A 129 3.04 -1.82 -0.45
C VAL A 129 1.63 -1.63 -0.97
N LEU A 130 0.75 -2.58 -0.70
CA LEU A 130 -0.68 -2.48 -0.94
C LEU A 130 -1.42 -2.74 0.37
N CYS A 131 -2.00 -1.70 0.95
CA CYS A 131 -2.69 -1.80 2.23
C CYS A 131 -3.81 -0.76 2.31
N PHE A 132 -4.67 -0.85 3.32
CA PHE A 132 -5.63 0.21 3.56
C PHE A 132 -4.91 1.50 3.95
N GLY A 133 -5.26 2.64 3.33
CA GLY A 133 -4.54 3.91 3.52
C GLY A 133 -4.44 4.35 4.98
N ARG A 134 -5.47 4.06 5.80
CA ARG A 134 -5.48 4.33 7.25
C ARG A 134 -4.48 3.50 8.04
N SER A 135 -4.08 2.35 7.52
CA SER A 135 -3.15 1.43 8.17
C SER A 135 -1.70 1.72 7.78
N ALA A 136 -1.46 2.53 6.74
CA ALA A 136 -0.13 2.77 6.23
C ALA A 136 0.69 3.66 7.19
N SER A 137 1.75 3.09 7.76
CA SER A 137 2.70 3.85 8.55
C SER A 137 3.48 4.85 7.67
N ARG A 138 3.83 6.00 8.25
CA ARG A 138 4.47 7.12 7.52
C ARG A 138 5.84 6.74 6.94
N GLU A 139 6.56 5.89 7.65
CA GLU A 139 7.89 5.40 7.31
C GLU A 139 7.87 4.67 5.96
N LEU A 140 6.81 3.91 5.67
CA LEU A 140 6.67 3.14 4.44
C LEU A 140 6.71 4.02 3.18
N PHE A 141 6.17 5.23 3.24
CA PHE A 141 6.18 6.17 2.11
C PHE A 141 7.60 6.64 1.72
N THR A 142 8.52 6.64 2.68
CA THR A 142 9.92 7.06 2.46
C THR A 142 10.83 5.90 2.11
N MET A 143 10.48 4.69 2.57
CA MET A 143 11.33 3.52 2.46
C MET A 143 11.01 2.63 1.26
N THR A 144 9.80 2.73 0.72
CA THR A 144 9.33 1.88 -0.38
C THR A 144 9.27 2.66 -1.70
N HIS A 145 9.14 1.93 -2.81
CA HIS A 145 9.02 2.51 -4.15
C HIS A 145 7.60 2.98 -4.46
N GLY A 146 6.61 2.52 -3.69
CA GLY A 146 5.23 2.97 -3.80
C GLY A 146 4.36 2.34 -2.73
N VAL A 147 3.46 3.16 -2.16
CA VAL A 147 2.41 2.73 -1.25
C VAL A 147 1.08 2.97 -1.95
N TYR A 148 0.29 1.91 -2.12
CA TYR A 148 -0.94 1.90 -2.87
C TYR A 148 -2.12 1.65 -1.92
N PRO A 149 -3.16 2.50 -1.95
CA PRO A 149 -4.35 2.28 -1.15
C PRO A 149 -5.17 1.12 -1.73
N LEU A 150 -5.49 0.16 -0.86
CA LEU A 150 -6.26 -1.03 -1.20
C LEU A 150 -7.74 -0.70 -1.42
N GLU A 151 -8.29 0.23 -0.65
CA GLU A 151 -9.67 0.67 -0.74
C GLU A 151 -10.05 1.20 -2.14
N VAL A 152 -9.13 1.88 -2.81
CA VAL A 152 -9.33 2.39 -4.18
C VAL A 152 -9.47 1.24 -5.18
N ARG A 153 -8.72 0.15 -4.98
CA ARG A 153 -8.74 -1.02 -5.87
C ARG A 153 -9.93 -1.93 -5.60
N LEU A 154 -10.39 -1.97 -4.37
CA LEU A 154 -11.60 -2.70 -3.99
C LEU A 154 -12.89 -1.91 -4.28
N ASN A 155 -12.77 -0.61 -4.59
CA ASN A 155 -13.90 0.31 -4.76
C ASN A 155 -14.84 0.28 -3.54
N VAL A 156 -14.27 0.38 -2.35
CA VAL A 156 -15.01 0.33 -1.07
C VAL A 156 -15.11 1.69 -0.40
N THR A 157 -16.18 1.84 0.39
CA THR A 157 -16.54 3.05 1.11
C THR A 157 -16.37 2.83 2.61
N GLU A 158 -15.65 3.74 3.27
CA GLU A 158 -15.49 3.69 4.73
C GLU A 158 -16.83 3.94 5.45
N LYS A 159 -17.16 3.14 6.47
CA LYS A 159 -18.38 3.32 7.29
C LYS A 159 -18.39 4.64 8.03
N HIS A 160 -17.23 5.00 8.56
CA HIS A 160 -17.00 6.23 9.28
C HIS A 160 -15.83 6.95 8.61
N PRO A 161 -16.07 7.68 7.51
CA PRO A 161 -15.03 8.53 6.97
C PRO A 161 -14.65 9.50 8.09
N LYS A 162 -13.40 9.46 8.55
CA LYS A 162 -12.87 10.57 9.32
C LYS A 162 -13.02 11.72 8.36
N ALA A 163 -13.82 12.71 8.74
CA ALA A 163 -13.78 13.97 8.04
C ALA A 163 -12.29 14.37 7.99
N LEU A 164 -11.69 14.35 6.79
CA LEU A 164 -10.71 15.39 6.50
C LEU A 164 -11.41 16.66 6.96
N PRO A 165 -10.85 17.46 7.88
CA PRO A 165 -11.54 18.62 8.42
C PRO A 165 -12.18 19.36 7.26
N THR A 166 -13.51 19.31 7.21
CA THR A 166 -14.24 19.74 6.03
C THR A 166 -13.96 21.22 5.93
N LEU A 167 -13.24 21.63 4.88
CA LEU A 167 -13.04 23.03 4.52
C LEU A 167 -14.36 23.62 3.96
N SER A 168 -15.47 23.30 4.61
CA SER A 168 -16.79 23.86 4.39
C SER A 168 -17.02 24.89 5.48
N ASN A 169 -16.96 26.16 5.09
CA ASN A 169 -17.17 27.40 5.85
C ASN A 169 -15.92 28.20 6.24
N ILE A 170 -14.90 28.28 5.38
CA ILE A 170 -13.90 29.35 5.49
C ILE A 170 -13.55 29.86 4.08
N ASP A 171 -13.59 31.19 3.92
CA ASP A 171 -13.35 31.94 2.69
C ASP A 171 -12.09 31.49 1.92
N GLU A 172 -12.16 31.46 0.58
CA GLU A 172 -11.04 31.13 -0.32
C GLU A 172 -9.67 31.75 0.03
N PRO A 173 -9.57 33.02 0.45
CA PRO A 173 -8.29 33.59 0.94
C PRO A 173 -7.73 32.87 2.16
N ALA A 174 -8.56 32.50 3.13
CA ALA A 174 -8.13 31.78 4.33
C ALA A 174 -7.71 30.34 4.02
N LYS A 175 -8.26 29.70 2.97
CA LYS A 175 -7.78 28.41 2.47
C LYS A 175 -6.35 28.49 1.95
N LYS A 176 -6.06 29.52 1.15
CA LYS A 176 -4.70 29.73 0.64
C LYS A 176 -3.74 29.96 1.79
N GLU A 177 -4.14 30.78 2.75
CA GLU A 177 -3.31 31.12 3.90
C GLU A 177 -3.07 29.93 4.84
N TYR A 178 -4.08 29.11 5.11
CA TYR A 178 -3.93 27.86 5.87
C TYR A 178 -3.02 26.85 5.16
N ILE A 179 -3.17 26.68 3.85
CA ILE A 179 -2.30 25.80 3.06
C ILE A 179 -0.87 26.33 3.06
N ILE A 180 -0.67 27.64 2.89
CA ILE A 180 0.65 28.28 2.94
C ILE A 180 1.28 28.11 4.33
N GLN A 181 0.54 28.35 5.42
CA GLN A 181 1.02 28.14 6.79
C GLN A 181 1.36 26.68 7.07
N LYS A 182 0.58 25.72 6.55
CA LYS A 182 0.92 24.30 6.62
C LYS A 182 2.16 23.96 5.80
N LEU A 183 2.33 24.53 4.62
CA LEU A 183 3.53 24.32 3.80
C LEU A 183 4.77 24.91 4.47
N ASP A 184 4.66 26.12 5.02
CA ASP A 184 5.75 26.80 5.72
C ASP A 184 6.12 26.08 7.03
N SER A 185 5.14 25.55 7.77
CA SER A 185 5.44 24.73 8.96
C SER A 185 6.11 23.41 8.59
N LEU A 186 5.68 22.75 7.51
CA LEU A 186 6.33 21.54 7.00
C LEU A 186 7.75 21.85 6.48
N GLU A 187 7.97 23.00 5.87
CA GLU A 187 9.28 23.44 5.38
C GLU A 187 10.23 23.85 6.51
N LYS A 188 9.72 24.39 7.62
CA LYS A 188 10.51 24.61 8.84
C LYS A 188 10.99 23.30 9.48
N ILE A 189 10.19 22.23 9.37
CA ILE A 189 10.51 20.91 9.92
C ILE A 189 11.43 20.12 8.96
N LEU A 190 11.24 20.28 7.65
CA LEU A 190 12.03 19.64 6.59
C LEU A 190 12.42 20.67 5.53
N PRO A 191 13.52 21.43 5.74
CA PRO A 191 13.95 22.47 4.82
C PRO A 191 14.20 21.91 3.43
N TYR A 192 13.74 22.61 2.39
CA TYR A 192 13.96 22.31 0.96
C TYR A 192 13.27 21.06 0.38
N VAL A 193 12.74 20.13 1.17
CA VAL A 193 12.12 18.91 0.61
C VAL A 193 10.69 19.17 0.11
N VAL A 194 9.92 19.93 0.89
CA VAL A 194 8.49 20.15 0.66
C VAL A 194 8.22 20.97 -0.60
N ARG A 195 8.95 22.09 -0.78
CA ARG A 195 8.81 22.94 -1.98
C ARG A 195 9.21 22.23 -3.27
N LEU A 196 10.29 21.46 -3.26
CA LEU A 196 10.76 20.70 -4.43
C LEU A 196 9.75 19.64 -4.87
N TYR A 197 9.09 18.97 -3.92
CA TYR A 197 8.03 18.01 -4.22
C TYR A 197 6.75 18.67 -4.74
N PHE A 198 6.32 19.78 -4.12
CA PHE A 198 5.14 20.53 -4.56
C PHE A 198 5.32 21.11 -5.96
N ILE A 199 6.49 21.67 -6.26
CA ILE A 199 6.83 22.19 -7.59
C ILE A 199 6.81 21.06 -8.63
N LYS A 200 7.40 19.89 -8.32
CA LYS A 200 7.37 18.72 -9.21
C LYS A 200 5.96 18.18 -9.46
N LEU A 201 5.05 18.25 -8.47
CA LEU A 201 3.68 17.78 -8.61
C LEU A 201 2.82 18.74 -9.45
N LEU A 202 3.05 20.06 -9.32
CA LEU A 202 2.25 21.10 -9.99
C LEU A 202 2.76 21.48 -11.39
N LEU A 203 4.06 21.33 -11.68
CA LEU A 203 4.66 21.55 -13.01
C LEU A 203 3.95 20.77 -14.14
N PRO A 204 3.69 19.45 -14.02
CA PRO A 204 2.99 18.70 -15.06
C PRO A 204 1.53 19.14 -15.20
N ILE A 205 0.86 19.55 -14.11
CA ILE A 205 -0.54 20.03 -14.15
C ILE A 205 -0.62 21.37 -14.89
N LYS A 206 0.32 22.29 -14.65
CA LYS A 206 0.35 23.61 -15.31
C LYS A 206 0.61 23.47 -16.82
N ASN A 207 1.42 22.49 -17.23
CA ASN A 207 1.68 22.19 -18.64
C ASN A 207 0.50 21.48 -19.32
N MET A 208 -0.20 20.59 -18.60
CA MET A 208 -1.37 19.87 -19.10
C MET A 208 -2.58 20.81 -19.30
N VAL A 209 -2.82 21.73 -18.37
CA VAL A 209 -3.88 22.75 -18.50
C VAL A 209 -3.58 23.72 -19.65
N LYS A 210 -2.32 24.08 -19.89
CA LYS A 210 -1.90 24.88 -21.06
C LYS A 210 -2.13 24.14 -22.39
N HIS A 211 -1.98 22.82 -22.40
CA HIS A 211 -2.20 21.98 -23.58
C HIS A 211 -3.71 21.81 -23.87
N LEU A 212 -4.51 21.61 -22.83
CA LEU A 212 -5.97 21.54 -22.91
C LEU A 212 -6.61 22.87 -23.32
N MET A 213 -6.04 24.01 -22.92
CA MET A 213 -6.51 25.33 -23.39
C MET A 213 -6.13 25.63 -24.85
N ARG A 214 -5.08 24.99 -25.40
CA ARG A 214 -4.72 25.14 -26.83
C ARG A 214 -5.60 24.32 -27.76
N LEU A 215 -6.14 23.19 -27.29
CA LEU A 215 -7.03 22.31 -28.06
C LEU A 215 -8.48 22.80 -28.13
N ARG A 216 -8.83 23.85 -27.39
CA ARG A 216 -10.18 24.44 -27.36
C ARG A 216 -10.40 25.60 -28.32
N ASN A 217 -9.37 25.98 -29.09
CA ASN A 217 -9.39 27.09 -30.05
C ASN A 217 -9.21 26.64 -31.51
N PHE A 218 -9.64 25.42 -31.84
CA PHE A 218 -9.84 24.94 -33.21
C PHE A 218 -11.26 24.42 -33.37
#